data_AF-A0A844MXX4-F1
#
_entry.id   AF-A0A844MXX4-F1
#
_cell.length_a   1.000
_cell.length_b   1.000
_cell.length_c   1.000
_cell.angle_alpha   90.00
_cell.angle_beta   90.00
_cell.angle_gamma   90.00
#
_symmetry.space_group_name_H-M   'P 1'
#
loop_
_entity.id
_entity.type
_entity.pdbx_description
1 polymer ?
#
loop_
_entity_poly.entity_id
_entity_poly.type
_entity_poly.pdbx_seq_one_letter_code
_entity_poly.pdbx_strand_id
1 'polypeptide(L)'
;MSKILTPTSESEQPVTSNTLKKGKTQPSCMELVIKHIRSRPYTSALLVKDINLYGSAAVSRCLKKLKDEGLIDRIWDQRKMCFVYYNQKL
;
A
#
# COMPACT_ATOMS: atom_id res chain seq x y z
N MET A 1 32.01 -26.39 40.62
CA MET A 1 30.94 -25.64 41.30
C MET A 1 30.40 -24.58 40.35
N SER A 2 29.10 -24.69 40.04
CA SER A 2 28.15 -23.69 39.53
C SER A 2 28.51 -22.81 38.33
N LYS A 3 27.91 -23.13 37.16
CA LYS A 3 27.35 -22.12 36.23
C LYS A 3 25.98 -22.57 35.72
N ILE A 4 25.01 -22.26 36.56
CA ILE A 4 23.69 -21.65 36.33
C ILE A 4 22.99 -21.99 34.99
N LEU A 5 21.84 -22.64 35.17
CA LEU A 5 20.79 -22.98 34.23
C LEU A 5 20.15 -21.73 33.60
N THR A 6 20.00 -21.73 32.27
CA THR A 6 18.89 -21.04 31.59
C THR A 6 17.58 -21.74 31.94
N PRO A 7 16.51 -20.96 32.18
CA PRO A 7 15.40 -21.03 31.23
C PRO A 7 14.79 -19.65 30.96
N THR A 8 14.77 -19.23 29.69
CA THR A 8 13.85 -18.20 29.22
C THR A 8 12.54 -18.90 28.85
N SER A 9 11.52 -18.71 29.67
CA SER A 9 10.13 -18.89 29.25
C SER A 9 9.22 -18.16 30.25
N GLU A 10 9.11 -16.85 30.08
CA GLU A 10 7.97 -16.11 30.60
C GLU A 10 7.16 -15.60 29.40
N SER A 11 6.05 -16.31 29.23
CA SER A 11 4.88 -15.88 28.50
C SER A 11 4.23 -14.75 29.28
N GLU A 12 4.29 -13.52 28.77
CA GLU A 12 3.33 -12.48 29.16
C GLU A 12 2.72 -11.85 27.91
N GLN A 13 1.42 -12.10 27.78
CA GLN A 13 0.50 -11.51 26.83
C GLN A 13 0.19 -10.04 27.21
N PRO A 14 -0.51 -9.29 26.34
CA PRO A 14 -0.21 -7.91 26.01
C PRO A 14 -0.84 -6.92 26.99
N VAL A 15 -0.10 -5.85 27.33
CA VAL A 15 -0.68 -4.70 28.01
C VAL A 15 -1.49 -3.89 26.99
N THR A 16 -2.79 -4.09 27.02
CA THR A 16 -3.78 -3.21 26.42
C THR A 16 -3.67 -1.82 27.06
N SER A 17 -3.35 -0.82 26.25
CA SER A 17 -3.59 0.57 26.61
C SER A 17 -4.44 1.21 25.52
N ASN A 18 -5.74 1.23 25.81
CA ASN A 18 -6.74 2.02 25.11
C ASN A 18 -6.34 3.49 25.13
N THR A 19 -5.99 4.03 23.96
CA THR A 19 -6.40 5.38 23.61
C THR A 19 -6.70 5.38 22.12
N LEU A 20 -7.89 4.87 21.78
CA LEU A 20 -8.48 5.05 20.46
C LEU A 20 -8.88 6.52 20.32
N LYS A 21 -7.89 7.41 20.25
CA LYS A 21 -8.08 8.70 19.59
C LYS A 21 -8.60 8.32 18.21
N LYS A 22 -9.71 8.93 17.81
CA LYS A 22 -10.23 8.93 16.43
C LYS A 22 -9.24 9.71 15.56
N GLY A 23 -7.97 9.32 15.58
CA GLY A 23 -6.90 9.84 14.77
C GLY A 23 -7.26 9.42 13.36
N LYS A 24 -7.30 10.38 12.44
CA LYS A 24 -7.40 10.08 11.02
C LYS A 24 -6.27 9.11 10.70
N THR A 25 -6.58 7.82 10.58
CA THR A 25 -5.64 6.81 10.13
C THR A 25 -5.09 7.33 8.80
N GLN A 26 -3.77 7.43 8.69
CA GLN A 26 -3.19 7.88 7.42
C GLN A 26 -3.67 6.92 6.32
N PRO A 27 -4.21 7.43 5.21
CA PRO A 27 -4.70 6.59 4.14
C PRO A 27 -3.54 5.78 3.58
N SER A 28 -3.74 4.48 3.42
CA SER A 28 -2.73 3.58 2.89
C SER A 28 -2.38 3.93 1.43
N CYS A 29 -1.18 3.52 1.00
CA CYS A 29 -0.76 3.69 -0.39
C CYS A 29 -1.76 3.07 -1.38
N MET A 30 -2.37 1.95 -1.01
CA MET A 30 -3.36 1.26 -1.84
C MET A 30 -4.64 2.09 -2.01
N GLU A 31 -5.18 2.62 -0.91
CA GLU A 31 -6.38 3.47 -0.94
C GLU A 31 -6.15 4.73 -1.77
N LEU A 32 -4.98 5.36 -1.63
CA LEU A 32 -4.64 6.54 -2.42
C LEU A 32 -4.47 6.22 -3.90
N VAL A 33 -3.80 5.12 -4.25
CA VAL A 33 -3.65 4.69 -5.65
C VAL A 33 -5.03 4.43 -6.26
N ILE A 34 -5.89 3.64 -5.60
CA ILE A 34 -7.26 3.34 -6.07
C ILE A 34 -8.06 4.64 -6.26
N LYS A 35 -8.02 5.55 -5.28
CA LYS A 35 -8.73 6.83 -5.35
C LYS A 35 -8.38 7.62 -6.61
N HIS A 36 -7.10 7.68 -6.98
CA HIS A 36 -6.66 8.42 -8.17
C HIS A 36 -7.10 7.71 -9.46
N ILE A 37 -6.78 6.42 -9.62
CA ILE A 37 -7.05 5.69 -10.88
C ILE A 37 -8.54 5.43 -11.15
N ARG A 38 -9.41 5.51 -10.13
CA ARG A 38 -10.86 5.45 -10.31
C ARG A 38 -11.42 6.68 -11.03
N SER A 39 -10.77 7.83 -10.89
CA SER A 39 -11.26 9.09 -11.47
C SER A 39 -10.85 9.27 -12.92
N ARG A 40 -9.63 8.84 -13.28
CA ARG A 40 -9.04 8.96 -14.61
C ARG A 40 -7.84 8.01 -14.76
N PRO A 41 -7.39 7.72 -15.99
CA PRO A 41 -6.12 7.04 -16.20
C PRO A 41 -4.93 7.85 -15.66
N TYR A 42 -3.93 7.19 -15.08
CA TYR A 42 -2.71 7.81 -14.56
C TYR A 42 -1.47 7.12 -15.08
N THR A 43 -0.34 7.82 -15.14
CA THR A 43 0.97 7.17 -15.21
C THR A 43 1.48 6.86 -13.79
N SER A 44 2.38 5.89 -13.66
CA SER A 44 3.02 5.58 -12.38
C SER A 44 3.77 6.79 -11.79
N ALA A 45 4.44 7.57 -12.64
CA ALA A 45 5.13 8.80 -12.24
C ALA A 45 4.16 9.86 -11.71
N LEU A 46 3.01 10.04 -12.37
CA LEU A 46 2.00 10.99 -11.92
C LEU A 46 1.35 10.54 -10.61
N LEU A 47 1.14 9.23 -10.40
CA LEU A 47 0.67 8.71 -9.11
C LEU A 47 1.64 9.02 -7.97
N VAL A 48 2.94 8.80 -8.17
CA VAL A 48 3.95 9.13 -7.16
C VAL A 48 3.94 10.62 -6.83
N LYS A 49 3.87 11.47 -7.87
CA LYS A 49 3.82 12.93 -7.72
C LYS A 49 2.57 13.41 -6.99
N ASP A 50 1.40 12.92 -7.37
CA ASP A 50 0.12 13.42 -6.82
C ASP A 50 -0.17 12.84 -5.43
N ILE A 51 0.27 11.60 -5.16
CA ILE A 51 0.18 10.99 -3.83
C ILE A 51 1.14 11.67 -2.85
N ASN A 52 2.37 11.98 -3.28
CA ASN A 52 3.43 12.68 -2.53
C ASN A 52 3.67 12.23 -1.07
N LEU A 53 3.26 11.01 -0.74
CA LEU A 53 3.40 10.39 0.59
C LEU A 53 4.20 9.08 0.51
N TYR A 54 4.20 8.46 -0.67
CA TYR A 54 4.79 7.16 -0.91
C TYR A 54 5.72 7.21 -2.12
N GLY A 55 6.89 6.60 -1.98
CA GLY A 55 7.87 6.52 -3.07
C GLY A 55 7.43 5.60 -4.21
N SER A 56 8.16 5.67 -5.32
CA SER A 56 7.92 4.89 -6.54
C SER A 56 7.82 3.38 -6.31
N ALA A 57 8.62 2.84 -5.40
CA ALA A 57 8.61 1.42 -5.05
C ALA A 57 7.30 0.99 -4.38
N ALA A 58 6.75 1.82 -3.48
CA ALA A 58 5.48 1.53 -2.81
C ALA A 58 4.31 1.59 -3.79
N VAL A 59 4.25 2.64 -4.61
CA VAL A 59 3.22 2.77 -5.67
C VAL A 59 3.30 1.61 -6.66
N SER A 60 4.51 1.22 -7.08
CA SER A 60 4.71 0.10 -8.00
C SER A 60 4.23 -1.23 -7.41
N ARG A 61 4.46 -1.47 -6.11
CA ARG A 61 3.95 -2.66 -5.41
C ARG A 61 2.41 -2.68 -5.37
N CYS A 62 1.78 -1.54 -5.08
CA CYS A 62 0.32 -1.42 -5.12
C CYS A 62 -0.24 -1.69 -6.52
N LEU A 63 0.33 -1.07 -7.55
CA LEU A 63 -0.09 -1.28 -8.94
C LEU A 63 0.13 -2.72 -9.42
N LYS A 64 1.18 -3.39 -8.95
CA LYS A 64 1.38 -4.81 -9.25
C LYS A 64 0.28 -5.64 -8.60
N LYS A 65 0.03 -5.46 -7.30
CA LYS A 65 -1.02 -6.19 -6.57
C LYS A 65 -2.40 -5.99 -7.19
N LEU A 66 -2.77 -4.76 -7.54
CA LEU A 66 -4.04 -4.45 -8.21
C LEU A 66 -4.16 -5.12 -9.58
N LYS A 67 -3.06 -5.23 -10.33
CA LYS A 67 -3.04 -5.93 -11.62
C LYS A 67 -3.17 -7.44 -11.43
N ASP A 68 -2.47 -8.00 -10.46
CA ASP A 68 -2.52 -9.43 -10.14
C ASP A 68 -3.94 -9.85 -9.68
N GLU A 69 -4.67 -8.94 -9.04
CA GLU A 69 -6.09 -9.10 -8.67
C GLU A 69 -7.08 -8.76 -9.82
N GLY A 70 -6.60 -8.34 -10.99
CA GLY A 70 -7.44 -8.00 -12.15
C GLY A 70 -8.23 -6.68 -12.04
N LEU A 71 -8.01 -5.89 -10.98
CA LEU A 71 -8.75 -4.66 -10.70
C LEU A 71 -8.36 -3.48 -11.60
N ILE A 72 -7.16 -3.54 -12.19
CA ILE A 72 -6.63 -2.50 -13.06
C ILE A 72 -6.03 -3.11 -14.31
N ASP A 73 -6.02 -2.32 -15.38
CA ASP A 73 -5.30 -2.68 -16.59
C ASP A 73 -4.39 -1.53 -17.04
N ARG A 74 -3.60 -1.78 -18.09
CA ARG A 74 -2.59 -0.87 -18.61
C ARG A 74 -2.79 -0.65 -20.09
N ILE A 75 -2.79 0.62 -20.50
CA ILE A 75 -2.76 1.02 -21.90
C ILE A 75 -1.47 1.77 -22.19
N TRP A 76 -0.88 1.50 -23.35
CA TRP A 76 0.25 2.27 -23.86
C TRP A 76 -0.29 3.37 -24.76
N ASP A 77 0.09 4.62 -24.47
CA ASP A 77 -0.18 5.75 -25.35
C ASP A 77 0.87 5.84 -26.48
N GLN A 78 0.52 6.51 -27.57
CA GLN A 78 1.38 6.74 -28.74
C GLN A 78 2.71 7.38 -28.37
N ARG A 79 2.75 8.16 -27.28
CA ARG A 79 3.97 8.76 -26.71
C ARG A 79 4.83 7.79 -25.90
N LYS A 80 4.60 6.47 -26.01
CA LYS A 80 5.25 5.40 -25.23
C LYS A 80 5.06 5.56 -23.71
N MET A 81 3.96 6.17 -23.28
CA MET A 81 3.62 6.29 -21.87
C MET A 81 2.67 5.17 -21.45
N CYS A 82 2.95 4.53 -20.31
CA CYS A 82 2.09 3.49 -19.75
C CYS A 82 1.08 4.11 -18.78
N PHE A 83 -0.19 4.09 -19.15
CA PHE A 83 -1.30 4.53 -18.31
C PHE A 83 -1.96 3.33 -17.63
N VAL A 84 -2.18 3.45 -16.33
CA VAL A 84 -2.98 2.54 -15.51
C VAL A 84 -4.37 3.12 -15.30
N TYR A 85 -5.40 2.30 -15.46
CA TYR A 85 -6.80 2.68 -15.22
C TYR A 85 -7.53 1.59 -14.46
N TYR A 86 -8.59 1.98 -13.75
CA TYR A 86 -9.44 1.05 -13.02
C TYR A 86 -10.37 0.31 -13.99
N ASN A 87 -10.40 -1.02 -13.94
CA ASN A 87 -11.34 -1.83 -14.73
C ASN A 87 -12.73 -1.71 -14.10
N GLN A 88 -13.60 -0.87 -14.67
CA GLN A 88 -15.01 -0.77 -14.24
C GLN A 88 -15.87 -1.99 -14.67
N LYS A 89 -15.30 -3.01 -15.31
CA LYS A 89 -16.03 -4.23 -15.73
C LYS A 89 -16.29 -5.24 -14.58
N LEU A 90 -16.35 -4.77 -13.34
CA LEU A 90 -16.79 -5.54 -12.17
C LEU A 90 -18.22 -5.17 -11.80
#